data_AF-A0A351YZM2-F1
#
_entry.id   AF-A0A351YZM2-F1
#
_cell.length_a   1.000
_cell.length_b   1.000
_cell.length_c   1.000
_cell.angle_alpha   90.00
_cell.angle_beta   90.00
_cell.angle_gamma   90.00
#
_symmetry.space_group_name_H-M   'P 1'
#
loop_
_entity.id
_entity.type
_entity.pdbx_description
1 polymer ?
#
loop_
_entity_poly.entity_id
_entity_poly.type
_entity_poly.pdbx_seq_one_letter_code
_entity_poly.pdbx_strand_id
1 'polypeptide(L)'
;MMNKINFFFAPALLFLILGCSEVQAVNSSEEDVRIELPCCTMDSDGNYFPVEFWNMAYSDGINCGKMQMIPSGSTIKTQVCKNRVASFFAEPVFPCAPNRENKGIPRPTGAIFPLNTELSFQNGFAASVLYSLYMGSSCGNATDVQEFLTRFNWQKFEQTCLEKSADPWLLDKERIMKAISSGKFKKSDIRLR
;
A
#
# COMPACT_ATOMS: atom_id res chain seq x y z
N MET A 1 -0.66 9.79 -18.73
CA MET A 1 -0.61 11.14 -18.13
C MET A 1 -0.84 10.99 -16.64
N MET A 2 0.23 11.10 -15.83
CA MET A 2 0.14 11.05 -14.37
C MET A 2 -0.35 12.40 -13.85
N ASN A 3 -1.55 12.42 -13.26
CA ASN A 3 -1.99 13.58 -12.49
C ASN A 3 -1.12 13.68 -11.23
N LYS A 4 -0.30 14.73 -11.15
CA LYS A 4 0.38 15.13 -9.92
C LYS A 4 -0.68 15.54 -8.91
N ILE A 5 -0.83 14.77 -7.84
CA ILE A 5 -1.65 15.16 -6.69
C ILE A 5 -0.82 16.18 -5.91
N ASN A 6 -1.22 17.45 -5.96
CA ASN A 6 -0.57 18.52 -5.20
C ASN A 6 -0.99 18.40 -3.73
N PHE A 7 -0.05 18.04 -2.86
CA PHE A 7 -0.21 18.08 -1.42
C PHE A 7 -0.12 19.54 -0.95
N PHE A 8 -1.25 20.13 -0.56
CA PHE A 8 -1.29 21.41 0.15
C PHE A 8 -1.59 21.13 1.62
N PHE A 9 -0.53 21.02 2.43
CA PHE A 9 -0.62 21.41 3.83
C PHE A 9 -0.17 22.85 3.91
N ALA A 10 -0.99 23.71 4.52
CA ALA A 10 -0.60 25.06 4.86
C ALA A 10 -0.02 25.05 6.28
N PRO A 11 1.30 25.19 6.46
CA PRO A 11 1.84 25.79 7.66
C PRO A 11 2.15 27.25 7.34
N ALA A 12 1.40 28.15 7.97
CA ALA A 12 1.87 29.51 8.13
C ALA A 12 3.09 29.47 9.06
N LEU A 13 4.30 29.62 8.53
CA LEU A 13 5.29 30.60 8.99
C LEU A 13 6.57 30.53 8.14
N LEU A 14 6.99 31.71 7.72
CA LEU A 14 8.21 32.04 7.01
C LEU A 14 9.42 31.87 7.93
N PHE A 15 10.38 31.00 7.59
CA PHE A 15 11.79 31.19 7.97
C PHE A 15 12.72 30.72 6.85
N LEU A 16 13.41 31.69 6.27
CA LEU A 16 14.61 31.55 5.43
C LEU A 16 15.78 31.07 6.30
N ILE A 17 16.31 29.86 6.10
CA ILE A 17 17.73 29.54 6.31
C ILE A 17 18.19 28.52 5.27
N LEU A 18 19.24 28.88 4.53
CA LEU A 18 20.05 28.00 3.69
C LEU A 18 20.73 26.93 4.55
N GLY A 19 20.50 25.66 4.21
CA GLY A 19 21.26 24.54 4.73
C GLY A 19 20.64 23.24 4.24
N CYS A 20 21.28 22.58 3.27
CA CYS A 20 21.08 21.16 3.06
C CYS A 20 21.68 20.43 4.26
N SER A 21 20.97 20.44 5.39
CA SER A 21 21.21 19.44 6.43
C SER A 21 20.68 18.13 5.88
N GLU A 22 21.59 17.16 5.68
CA GLU A 22 21.24 15.75 5.63
C GLU A 22 20.20 15.51 6.73
N VAL A 23 18.99 15.12 6.33
CA VAL A 23 17.98 14.66 7.27
C VAL A 23 18.65 13.50 7.97
N GLN A 24 19.06 13.72 9.23
CA GLN A 24 19.59 12.67 10.07
C GLN A 24 18.56 11.56 10.03
N ALA A 25 18.95 10.42 9.44
CA ALA A 25 18.15 9.22 9.50
C ALA A 25 17.84 9.01 10.99
N VAL A 26 16.57 9.16 11.36
CA VAL A 26 16.09 8.67 12.65
C VAL A 26 16.66 7.26 12.74
N ASN A 27 17.47 6.97 13.76
CA ASN A 27 18.03 5.64 14.02
C ASN A 27 16.87 4.67 14.26
N SER A 28 16.20 4.26 13.18
CA SER A 28 15.13 3.31 13.20
C SER A 28 15.79 1.95 13.15
N SER A 29 15.87 1.30 14.30
CA SER A 29 16.21 -0.12 14.35
C SER A 29 15.30 -0.89 13.39
N GLU A 30 15.86 -1.79 12.60
CA GLU A 30 15.11 -2.63 11.67
C GLU A 30 14.74 -3.97 12.30
N GLU A 31 13.68 -4.60 11.79
CA GLU A 31 13.29 -5.98 12.10
C GLU A 31 13.12 -6.81 10.83
N ASP A 32 13.52 -8.08 10.91
CA ASP A 32 13.31 -9.05 9.85
C ASP A 32 11.84 -9.48 9.82
N VAL A 33 11.20 -9.32 8.68
CA VAL A 33 9.81 -9.71 8.44
C VAL A 33 9.76 -10.78 7.36
N ARG A 34 8.82 -11.72 7.57
CA ARG A 34 8.48 -12.78 6.62
C ARG A 34 7.11 -12.50 6.04
N ILE A 35 7.03 -12.49 4.72
CA ILE A 35 5.81 -12.20 3.98
C ILE A 35 5.50 -13.36 3.04
N GLU A 36 4.30 -13.92 3.17
CA GLU A 36 3.85 -15.08 2.42
C GLU A 36 3.02 -14.63 1.21
N LEU A 37 3.40 -15.08 0.02
CA LEU A 37 2.67 -14.80 -1.21
C LEU A 37 1.72 -15.95 -1.55
N PRO A 38 0.47 -15.66 -1.92
CA PRO A 38 -0.50 -16.71 -2.22
C PRO A 38 -0.19 -17.40 -3.56
N CYS A 39 -0.75 -18.60 -3.75
CA CYS A 39 -0.68 -19.31 -5.04
C CYS A 39 -1.72 -18.81 -6.06
N CYS A 40 -2.66 -17.98 -5.63
CA CYS A 40 -3.77 -17.50 -6.45
C CYS A 40 -4.24 -16.10 -6.03
N THR A 41 -5.06 -15.48 -6.87
CA THR A 41 -5.82 -14.25 -6.56
C THR A 41 -7.28 -14.41 -6.98
N MET A 42 -8.07 -13.35 -6.86
CA MET A 42 -9.44 -13.28 -7.35
C MET A 42 -9.60 -12.18 -8.41
N ASP A 43 -10.60 -12.33 -9.27
CA ASP A 43 -11.16 -11.20 -10.05
C ASP A 43 -12.26 -10.47 -9.26
N SER A 44 -12.90 -9.50 -9.91
CA SER A 44 -14.02 -8.74 -9.35
C SER A 44 -15.26 -9.56 -9.05
N ASP A 45 -15.41 -10.72 -9.69
CA ASP A 45 -16.57 -11.61 -9.54
C ASP A 45 -16.32 -12.68 -8.47
N GLY A 46 -15.14 -12.68 -7.84
CA GLY A 46 -14.72 -13.64 -6.81
C GLY A 46 -14.22 -14.97 -7.38
N ASN A 47 -13.97 -15.06 -8.69
CA ASN A 47 -13.40 -16.25 -9.29
C ASN A 47 -11.92 -16.36 -8.94
N TYR A 48 -11.45 -17.56 -8.60
CA TYR A 48 -10.04 -17.80 -8.30
C TYR A 48 -9.20 -17.90 -9.57
N PHE A 49 -8.04 -17.24 -9.56
CA PHE A 49 -7.03 -17.27 -10.62
C PHE A 49 -5.71 -17.79 -10.08
N PRO A 50 -5.20 -18.93 -10.58
CA PRO A 50 -3.86 -19.39 -10.23
C PRO A 50 -2.84 -18.39 -10.76
N VAL A 51 -1.86 -18.03 -9.94
CA VAL A 51 -0.80 -17.08 -10.28
C VAL A 51 0.50 -17.84 -10.35
N GLU A 52 1.31 -17.62 -11.40
CA GLU A 52 2.62 -18.28 -11.54
C GLU A 52 3.70 -17.47 -10.84
N PHE A 53 3.67 -16.15 -11.06
CA PHE A 53 4.63 -15.22 -10.50
C PHE A 53 3.96 -13.95 -9.99
N TRP A 54 4.64 -13.28 -9.06
CA TRP A 54 4.24 -12.01 -8.48
C TRP A 54 5.29 -10.94 -8.74
N ASN A 55 4.83 -9.74 -9.07
CA ASN A 55 5.62 -8.53 -8.94
C ASN A 55 5.20 -7.83 -7.64
N MET A 56 6.08 -7.82 -6.65
CA MET A 56 5.80 -7.25 -5.35
C MET A 56 6.47 -5.89 -5.19
N ALA A 57 5.82 -4.98 -4.49
CA ALA A 57 6.42 -3.77 -3.99
C ALA A 57 6.05 -3.56 -2.52
N TYR A 58 6.95 -2.93 -1.78
CA TYR A 58 6.76 -2.67 -0.36
C TYR A 58 7.29 -1.31 0.05
N SER A 59 6.76 -0.76 1.14
CA SER A 59 7.32 0.41 1.82
C SER A 59 6.83 0.52 3.26
N ASP A 60 7.72 0.94 4.16
CA ASP A 60 7.41 1.37 5.54
C ASP A 60 7.52 2.91 5.71
N GLY A 61 7.64 3.61 4.59
CA GLY A 61 7.85 5.06 4.52
C GLY A 61 9.31 5.50 4.55
N ILE A 62 10.24 4.67 5.03
CA ILE A 62 11.69 4.91 5.03
C ILE A 62 12.35 4.00 3.99
N ASN A 63 12.16 2.70 4.17
CA ASN A 63 12.56 1.66 3.24
C ASN A 63 11.47 1.45 2.19
N CYS A 64 11.89 1.20 0.95
CA CYS A 64 11.00 0.77 -0.11
C CYS A 64 11.75 -0.13 -1.09
N GLY A 65 11.00 -1.01 -1.75
CA GLY A 65 11.60 -1.92 -2.72
C GLY A 65 10.58 -2.47 -3.69
N LYS A 66 11.09 -3.01 -4.79
CA LYS A 66 10.33 -3.76 -5.79
C LYS A 66 11.06 -5.06 -6.07
N MET A 67 10.31 -6.14 -6.20
CA MET A 67 10.79 -7.48 -6.50
C MET A 67 9.94 -8.02 -7.65
N GLN A 68 10.57 -8.60 -8.66
CA GLN A 68 9.89 -9.07 -9.86
C GLN A 68 9.99 -10.58 -9.96
N MET A 69 8.99 -11.20 -10.62
CA MET A 69 8.98 -12.62 -10.94
C MET A 69 9.18 -13.53 -9.71
N ILE A 70 8.58 -13.17 -8.56
CA ILE A 70 8.60 -14.01 -7.37
C ILE A 70 7.68 -15.22 -7.60
N PRO A 71 8.15 -16.47 -7.45
CA PRO A 71 7.29 -17.64 -7.63
C PRO A 71 6.11 -17.62 -6.66
N SER A 72 4.93 -18.02 -7.13
CA SER A 72 3.74 -18.16 -6.29
C SER A 72 3.97 -19.11 -5.10
N GLY A 73 3.30 -18.88 -3.97
CA GLY A 73 3.48 -19.69 -2.76
C GLY A 73 4.82 -19.47 -2.03
N SER A 74 5.64 -18.51 -2.48
CA SER A 74 6.92 -18.20 -1.85
C SER A 74 6.75 -17.38 -0.57
N THR A 75 7.73 -17.51 0.33
CA THR A 75 7.91 -16.58 1.46
C THR A 75 9.10 -15.67 1.19
N ILE A 76 8.87 -14.36 1.25
CA ILE A 76 9.93 -13.35 1.13
C ILE A 76 10.40 -12.95 2.53
N LYS A 77 11.71 -12.70 2.64
CA LYS A 77 12.35 -12.12 3.82
C LYS A 77 12.84 -10.72 3.49
N THR A 78 12.54 -9.75 4.34
CA THR A 78 12.96 -8.36 4.16
C THR A 78 13.07 -7.67 5.51
N GLN A 79 13.66 -6.48 5.53
CA GLN A 79 13.82 -5.66 6.73
C GLN A 79 12.90 -4.44 6.62
N VAL A 80 12.20 -4.16 7.71
CA VAL A 80 11.36 -2.97 7.87
C VAL A 80 11.74 -2.24 9.16
N CYS A 81 11.46 -0.96 9.22
CA CYS A 81 11.67 -0.17 10.43
C CYS A 81 10.76 -0.65 11.57
N LYS A 82 11.33 -0.90 12.75
CA LYS A 82 10.56 -1.28 13.94
C LYS A 82 9.52 -0.23 14.31
N ASN A 83 8.42 -0.70 14.90
CA ASN A 83 7.32 0.12 15.41
C ASN A 83 6.65 0.97 14.31
N ARG A 84 6.76 0.56 13.04
CA ARG A 84 6.09 1.20 11.91
C ARG A 84 5.23 0.20 11.17
N VAL A 85 4.27 0.73 10.43
CA VAL A 85 3.43 -0.06 9.54
C VAL A 85 4.06 -0.12 8.16
N ALA A 86 4.17 -1.33 7.60
CA ALA A 86 4.73 -1.54 6.28
C ALA A 86 3.65 -2.09 5.35
N SER A 87 3.55 -1.53 4.15
CA SER A 87 2.73 -2.08 3.09
C SER A 87 3.53 -3.07 2.27
N PHE A 88 2.91 -4.21 1.97
CA PHE A 88 3.33 -5.17 0.96
C PHE A 88 2.18 -5.36 -0.03
N PHE A 89 2.40 -5.16 -1.33
CA PHE A 89 1.38 -5.48 -2.33
C PHE A 89 2.02 -6.15 -3.54
N ALA A 90 1.32 -7.10 -4.12
CA ALA A 90 1.80 -7.92 -5.21
C ALA A 90 0.81 -7.94 -6.37
N GLU A 91 1.30 -7.64 -7.56
CA GLU A 91 0.56 -7.73 -8.81
C GLU A 91 0.80 -9.11 -9.44
N PRO A 92 -0.26 -9.82 -9.87
CA PRO A 92 -0.11 -11.13 -10.48
C PRO A 92 0.47 -11.02 -11.88
N VAL A 93 1.44 -11.88 -12.20
CA VAL A 93 2.12 -11.95 -13.49
C VAL A 93 1.73 -13.24 -14.20
N PHE A 94 1.34 -13.12 -15.46
CA PHE A 94 0.92 -14.23 -16.33
C PHE A 94 1.77 -14.20 -17.61
N PRO A 95 2.91 -14.90 -17.66
CA PRO A 95 3.87 -14.84 -18.77
C PRO A 95 3.27 -15.27 -20.11
N CYS A 96 2.32 -16.21 -20.07
CA CYS A 96 1.62 -16.76 -21.22
C CYS A 96 0.11 -16.56 -21.02
N ALA A 97 -0.46 -15.42 -21.40
CA ALA A 97 -1.90 -15.23 -21.30
C ALA A 97 -2.61 -15.75 -22.58
N PRO A 98 -3.33 -16.88 -22.56
CA PRO A 98 -4.23 -17.23 -23.66
C PRO A 98 -5.45 -16.30 -23.59
N ASN A 99 -5.78 -15.64 -24.70
CA ASN A 99 -6.97 -14.81 -24.97
C ASN A 99 -7.82 -14.44 -23.74
N ARG A 100 -7.55 -13.26 -23.16
CA ARG A 100 -8.30 -12.66 -22.05
C ARG A 100 -9.66 -12.08 -22.46
N GLU A 101 -10.21 -12.49 -23.60
CA GLU A 101 -11.45 -11.89 -24.11
C GLU A 101 -12.69 -12.23 -23.25
N ASN A 102 -12.60 -13.22 -22.34
CA ASN A 102 -13.75 -13.66 -21.53
C ASN A 102 -13.42 -14.04 -20.07
N LYS A 103 -12.29 -13.61 -19.50
CA LYS A 103 -11.92 -13.91 -18.10
C LYS A 103 -11.64 -12.61 -17.34
N GLY A 104 -12.18 -12.49 -16.12
CA GLY A 104 -12.08 -11.29 -15.29
C GLY A 104 -10.64 -10.83 -15.06
N ILE A 105 -10.48 -9.57 -14.66
CA ILE A 105 -9.15 -8.96 -14.43
C ILE A 105 -8.66 -9.41 -13.05
N PRO A 106 -7.62 -10.26 -12.96
CA PRO A 106 -7.08 -10.70 -11.68
C PRO A 106 -6.54 -9.50 -10.92
N ARG A 107 -6.94 -9.37 -9.65
CA ARG A 107 -6.58 -8.22 -8.81
C ARG A 107 -5.27 -8.44 -8.08
N PRO A 108 -4.57 -7.36 -7.69
CA PRO A 108 -3.42 -7.46 -6.80
C PRO A 108 -3.82 -8.01 -5.42
N THR A 109 -2.86 -8.59 -4.73
CA THR A 109 -2.96 -9.02 -3.33
C THR A 109 -2.06 -8.14 -2.47
N GLY A 110 -2.26 -8.15 -1.15
CA GLY A 110 -1.45 -7.31 -0.27
C GLY A 110 -1.60 -7.66 1.20
N ALA A 111 -0.73 -7.03 1.99
CA ALA A 111 -0.66 -7.15 3.42
C ALA A 111 -0.16 -5.82 4.04
N ILE A 112 -0.59 -5.54 5.27
CA ILE A 112 -0.07 -4.48 6.12
C ILE A 112 0.58 -5.12 7.34
N PHE A 113 1.90 -5.06 7.45
CA PHE A 113 2.62 -5.49 8.65
C PHE A 113 2.51 -4.39 9.73
N PRO A 114 2.33 -4.73 11.03
CA PRO A 114 2.28 -6.08 11.61
C PRO A 114 0.86 -6.69 11.69
N LEU A 115 -0.14 -6.13 11.01
CA LEU A 115 -1.52 -6.65 11.07
C LEU A 115 -1.63 -8.03 10.44
N ASN A 116 -0.93 -8.24 9.32
CA ASN A 116 -0.93 -9.48 8.58
C ASN A 116 0.40 -9.68 7.86
N THR A 117 0.79 -10.95 7.69
CA THR A 117 2.02 -11.38 7.03
C THR A 117 1.76 -12.24 5.79
N GLU A 118 0.50 -12.61 5.55
CA GLU A 118 0.06 -13.33 4.37
C GLU A 118 -0.67 -12.37 3.43
N LEU A 119 -0.22 -12.30 2.17
CA LEU A 119 -0.87 -11.47 1.16
C LEU A 119 -2.22 -12.08 0.77
N SER A 120 -3.26 -11.26 0.77
CA SER A 120 -4.59 -11.68 0.34
C SER A 120 -5.22 -10.67 -0.62
N PHE A 121 -6.20 -11.14 -1.38
CA PHE A 121 -7.05 -10.27 -2.20
C PHE A 121 -7.76 -9.22 -1.34
N GLN A 122 -8.30 -9.65 -0.20
CA GLN A 122 -9.07 -8.84 0.75
C GLN A 122 -8.25 -7.66 1.27
N ASN A 123 -6.99 -7.89 1.60
CA ASN A 123 -6.11 -6.87 2.19
C ASN A 123 -5.36 -6.05 1.12
N GLY A 124 -5.35 -6.53 -0.14
CA GLY A 124 -4.63 -5.92 -1.25
C GLY A 124 -4.97 -4.46 -1.49
N PHE A 125 -6.25 -4.09 -1.43
CA PHE A 125 -6.65 -2.70 -1.61
C PHE A 125 -6.06 -1.78 -0.56
N ALA A 126 -6.17 -2.15 0.73
CA ALA A 126 -5.71 -1.34 1.84
C ALA A 126 -4.18 -1.20 1.84
N ALA A 127 -3.46 -2.29 1.61
CA ALA A 127 -2.02 -2.26 1.41
C ALA A 127 -1.64 -1.32 0.26
N SER A 128 -2.36 -1.37 -0.87
CA SER A 128 -2.10 -0.47 -2.00
C SER A 128 -2.34 1.01 -1.66
N VAL A 129 -3.30 1.32 -0.77
CA VAL A 129 -3.56 2.69 -0.27
C VAL A 129 -2.37 3.16 0.57
N LEU A 130 -1.95 2.37 1.55
CA LEU A 130 -0.79 2.69 2.40
C LEU A 130 0.48 2.90 1.56
N TYR A 131 0.77 1.99 0.62
CA TYR A 131 1.92 2.13 -0.27
C TYR A 131 1.88 3.43 -1.08
N SER A 132 0.70 3.77 -1.63
CA SER A 132 0.56 4.98 -2.44
C SER A 132 0.71 6.25 -1.61
N LEU A 133 0.27 6.24 -0.34
CA LEU A 133 0.48 7.34 0.58
C LEU A 133 1.96 7.54 0.93
N TYR A 134 2.71 6.46 1.15
CA TYR A 134 4.16 6.53 1.33
C TYR A 134 4.89 7.04 0.08
N MET A 135 4.54 6.52 -1.10
CA MET A 135 5.17 6.98 -2.35
C MET A 135 4.79 8.42 -2.73
N GLY A 136 3.65 8.92 -2.24
CA GLY A 136 3.21 10.29 -2.47
C GLY A 136 3.88 11.33 -1.56
N SER A 137 4.46 10.93 -0.43
CA SER A 137 4.93 11.85 0.62
C SER A 137 6.39 12.32 0.47
N SER A 138 7.08 11.96 -0.62
CA SER A 138 8.50 12.25 -0.87
C SER A 138 8.85 13.74 -1.07
N CYS A 139 7.93 14.68 -0.83
CA CYS A 139 8.13 16.12 -0.98
C CYS A 139 7.89 16.85 0.36
N GLY A 140 8.98 17.25 1.04
CA GLY A 140 8.98 18.30 2.08
C GLY A 140 8.64 17.89 3.52
N ASN A 141 7.62 17.04 3.74
CA ASN A 141 7.11 16.70 5.09
C ASN A 141 7.10 15.19 5.37
N ALA A 142 8.08 14.45 4.84
CA ALA A 142 8.09 12.99 4.87
C ALA A 142 7.94 12.42 6.30
N THR A 143 8.59 13.02 7.30
CA THR A 143 8.57 12.54 8.69
C THR A 143 7.17 12.62 9.32
N ASP A 144 6.49 13.77 9.22
CA ASP A 144 5.15 13.96 9.81
C ASP A 144 4.12 13.03 9.16
N VAL A 145 4.21 12.84 7.85
CA VAL A 145 3.33 11.93 7.11
C VAL A 145 3.57 10.48 7.55
N GLN A 146 4.83 10.05 7.68
CA GLN A 146 5.15 8.71 8.14
C GLN A 146 4.67 8.45 9.58
N GLU A 147 4.83 9.41 10.48
CA GLU A 147 4.32 9.30 11.86
C GLU A 147 2.80 9.21 11.88
N PHE A 148 2.13 10.05 11.10
CA PHE A 148 0.67 10.00 10.94
C PHE A 148 0.20 8.65 10.42
N LEU A 149 0.82 8.13 9.35
CA LEU A 149 0.47 6.83 8.77
C LEU A 149 0.73 5.68 9.75
N THR A 150 1.79 5.76 10.56
CA THR A 150 2.07 4.76 11.60
C THR A 150 0.99 4.71 12.69
N ARG A 151 0.40 5.86 13.04
CA ARG A 151 -0.66 5.95 14.07
C ARG A 151 -2.07 5.74 13.52
N PHE A 152 -2.23 5.76 12.19
CA PHE A 152 -3.53 5.55 11.55
C PHE A 152 -4.04 4.12 11.84
N ASN A 153 -5.33 4.00 12.14
CA ASN A 153 -5.93 2.70 12.47
C ASN A 153 -6.20 1.87 11.21
N TRP A 154 -5.13 1.26 10.68
CA TRP A 154 -5.16 0.42 9.48
C TRP A 154 -6.06 -0.80 9.64
N GLN A 155 -6.11 -1.41 10.82
CA GLN A 155 -6.98 -2.56 11.09
C GLN A 155 -8.46 -2.18 10.92
N LYS A 156 -8.88 -1.04 11.47
CA LYS A 156 -10.25 -0.56 11.31
C LYS A 156 -10.54 -0.16 9.86
N PHE A 157 -9.56 0.40 9.17
CA PHE A 157 -9.68 0.75 7.76
C PHE A 157 -9.87 -0.49 6.87
N GLU A 158 -9.02 -1.52 7.01
CA GLU A 158 -9.15 -2.81 6.33
C GLU A 158 -10.54 -3.41 6.56
N GLN A 159 -10.95 -3.55 7.81
CA GLN A 159 -12.28 -4.08 8.17
C GLN A 159 -13.40 -3.28 7.49
N THR A 160 -13.31 -1.95 7.50
CA THR A 160 -14.38 -1.11 6.95
C THR A 160 -14.43 -1.18 5.42
N CYS A 161 -13.30 -1.39 4.74
CA CYS A 161 -13.28 -1.65 3.30
C CYS A 161 -14.01 -2.95 2.97
N LEU A 162 -13.74 -4.01 3.73
CA LEU A 162 -14.36 -5.33 3.54
C LEU A 162 -15.86 -5.34 3.89
N GLU A 163 -16.28 -4.59 4.91
CA GLU A 163 -17.70 -4.38 5.22
C GLU A 163 -18.43 -3.63 4.08
N LYS A 164 -17.72 -2.79 3.33
CA LYS A 164 -18.31 -1.91 2.32
C LYS A 164 -18.44 -2.58 0.96
N SER A 165 -17.50 -3.44 0.58
CA SER A 165 -17.47 -4.10 -0.73
C SER A 165 -16.83 -5.48 -0.63
N ALA A 166 -17.45 -6.47 -1.28
CA ALA A 166 -16.85 -7.79 -1.48
C ALA A 166 -15.63 -7.73 -2.42
N ASP A 167 -15.61 -6.79 -3.39
CA ASP A 167 -14.40 -6.39 -4.14
C ASP A 167 -13.94 -4.99 -3.67
N PRO A 168 -12.98 -4.90 -2.71
CA PRO A 168 -12.45 -3.63 -2.24
C PRO A 168 -11.82 -2.77 -3.35
N TRP A 169 -11.43 -3.35 -4.48
CA TRP A 169 -10.83 -2.62 -5.60
C TRP A 169 -11.83 -1.73 -6.37
N LEU A 170 -13.13 -1.85 -6.08
CA LEU A 170 -14.16 -0.94 -6.59
C LEU A 170 -14.28 0.35 -5.76
N LEU A 171 -13.61 0.42 -4.61
CA LEU A 171 -13.61 1.62 -3.77
C LEU A 171 -12.83 2.76 -4.43
N ASP A 172 -13.28 3.99 -4.19
CA ASP A 172 -12.66 5.21 -4.67
C ASP A 172 -11.34 5.48 -3.92
N LYS A 173 -10.27 4.85 -4.43
CA LYS A 173 -8.92 4.97 -3.88
C LYS A 173 -8.43 6.43 -3.81
N GLU A 174 -8.72 7.24 -4.83
CA GLU A 174 -8.24 8.63 -4.89
C GLU A 174 -8.88 9.47 -3.80
N ARG A 175 -10.21 9.35 -3.62
CA ARG A 175 -10.92 10.02 -2.54
C ARG A 175 -10.40 9.60 -1.17
N ILE A 176 -10.21 8.29 -0.96
CA ILE A 176 -9.69 7.76 0.30
C ILE A 176 -8.29 8.33 0.58
N MET A 177 -7.38 8.27 -0.39
CA MET A 177 -6.03 8.81 -0.24
C MET A 177 -6.04 10.31 0.07
N LYS A 178 -6.89 11.09 -0.62
CA LYS A 178 -7.06 12.53 -0.36
C LYS A 178 -7.61 12.81 1.04
N ALA A 179 -8.59 12.03 1.49
CA ALA A 179 -9.20 12.20 2.80
C ALA A 179 -8.22 11.82 3.93
N ILE A 180 -7.50 10.70 3.80
CA ILE A 180 -6.45 10.27 4.75
C ILE A 180 -5.33 11.31 4.81
N SER A 181 -4.78 11.70 3.66
CA SER A 181 -3.70 12.68 3.62
C SER A 181 -4.12 14.02 4.23
N SER A 182 -5.37 14.47 4.05
CA SER A 182 -5.85 15.72 4.66
C SER A 182 -6.05 15.67 6.20
N GLY A 183 -5.89 14.51 6.83
CA GLY A 183 -6.19 14.30 8.26
C GLY A 183 -7.68 14.37 8.62
N LYS A 184 -8.58 14.38 7.62
CA LYS A 184 -10.04 14.53 7.80
C LYS A 184 -10.82 13.27 7.42
N PHE A 185 -10.14 12.13 7.31
CA PHE A 185 -10.75 10.87 6.91
C PHE A 185 -11.89 10.44 7.83
N LYS A 186 -13.03 10.07 7.24
CA LYS A 186 -14.19 9.52 7.94
C LYS A 186 -14.66 8.24 7.25
N LYS A 187 -15.40 7.39 7.98
CA LYS A 187 -16.03 6.18 7.40
C LYS A 187 -16.84 6.47 6.14
N SER A 188 -17.47 7.66 6.06
CA SER A 188 -18.25 8.09 4.90
C SER A 188 -17.41 8.39 3.66
N ASP A 189 -16.09 8.42 3.72
CA ASP A 189 -15.21 8.55 2.55
C ASP A 189 -14.95 7.22 1.85
N ILE A 190 -15.24 6.09 2.50
CA ILE A 190 -15.16 4.76 1.90
C ILE A 190 -16.44 4.54 1.07
N ARG A 191 -16.33 4.78 -0.24
CA ARG A 191 -17.41 4.64 -1.22
C ARG A 191 -16.91 3.97 -2.49
N LEU A 192 -17.83 3.39 -3.23
CA LEU A 192 -17.56 2.89 -4.58
C LEU A 192 -17.31 4.07 -5.53
N ARG A 193 -16.50 3.84 -6.56
CA ARG A 193 -16.19 4.81 -7.62
C ARG A 193 -17.38 5.10 -8.53
#